data_AF-U1SN11-F1
#
_entry.id   AF-U1SN11-F1
#
_cell.length_a   1.000
_cell.length_b   1.000
_cell.length_c   1.000
_cell.angle_alpha   90.00
_cell.angle_beta   90.00
_cell.angle_gamma   90.00
#
_symmetry.space_group_name_H-M   'P 1'
#
loop_
_entity.id
_entity.type
_entity.pdbx_description
1 polymer ?
#
loop_
_entity_poly.entity_id
_entity_poly.type
_entity_poly.pdbx_seq_one_letter_code
_entity_poly.pdbx_strand_id
1 'polypeptide(L)'
;MKKRKESKNSMMRALSRAFSCHDFSSWSYAAWFCLINLFAIVILQWGINDTNAVSNSFAFVGKIFLGKFEVVNEFLLTGLVYFIVIMLVNRFWLATQIFLDICIFITVVERFKLESRSETILPSDLGFVTGGKARSLAGWMPDDALWIIVGAVILAMISTAFFLIIGHRDTRKSVVRSRKLLVRSVKRVVAAVVAFSFLFAFVMSMASVGSWSNSMLTFFGDSPKLWDSKIDAQNNGTAVSFARLLNPKVM
;
A
#
# COMPACT_ATOMS: atom_id res chain seq x y z
N MET A 1 28.35 -24.29 39.16
CA MET A 1 28.22 -22.85 38.83
C MET A 1 28.75 -22.45 37.43
N LYS A 2 29.78 -23.10 36.86
CA LYS A 2 30.41 -22.71 35.58
C LYS A 2 29.47 -22.83 34.34
N LYS A 3 28.75 -23.96 34.19
CA LYS A 3 27.76 -24.18 33.11
C LYS A 3 26.62 -23.13 33.06
N ARG A 4 26.15 -22.65 34.21
CA ARG A 4 25.08 -21.63 34.29
C ARG A 4 25.55 -20.24 33.84
N LYS A 5 26.85 -19.95 34.02
CA LYS A 5 27.51 -18.71 33.55
C LYS A 5 27.73 -18.74 32.03
N GLU A 6 28.12 -19.88 31.46
CA GLU A 6 28.29 -20.05 30.01
C GLU A 6 26.96 -19.96 29.25
N SER A 7 25.89 -20.59 29.79
CA SER A 7 24.55 -20.48 29.21
C SER A 7 24.03 -19.03 29.20
N LYS A 8 24.15 -18.29 30.32
CA LYS A 8 23.81 -16.86 30.37
C LYS A 8 24.63 -16.02 29.37
N ASN A 9 25.92 -16.29 29.21
CA ASN A 9 26.77 -15.59 28.25
C ASN A 9 26.46 -15.95 26.79
N SER A 10 25.96 -17.16 26.51
CA SER A 10 25.49 -17.54 25.18
C SER A 10 24.17 -16.85 24.82
N MET A 11 23.24 -16.79 25.78
CA MET A 11 21.96 -16.11 25.62
C MET A 11 22.12 -14.58 25.53
N MET A 12 23.01 -13.97 26.33
CA MET A 12 23.34 -12.54 26.20
C MET A 12 24.03 -12.22 24.88
N ARG A 13 24.87 -13.10 24.33
CA ARG A 13 25.47 -12.92 22.99
C ARG A 13 24.48 -13.15 21.85
N ALA A 14 23.53 -14.07 22.01
CA ALA A 14 22.43 -14.26 21.07
C ALA A 14 21.49 -13.04 21.07
N LEU A 15 21.17 -12.52 22.25
CA LEU A 15 20.42 -11.27 22.40
C LEU A 15 21.20 -10.09 21.81
N SER A 16 22.51 -9.94 22.11
CA SER A 16 23.29 -8.82 21.56
C SER A 16 23.43 -8.87 20.04
N ARG A 17 23.46 -10.07 19.44
CA ARG A 17 23.42 -10.25 17.97
C ARG A 17 22.02 -10.02 17.40
N ALA A 18 20.96 -10.39 18.12
CA ALA A 18 19.59 -10.07 17.73
C ALA A 18 19.30 -8.55 17.79
N PHE A 19 20.02 -7.83 18.66
CA PHE A 19 19.98 -6.38 18.78
C PHE A 19 21.12 -5.66 18.05
N SER A 20 22.00 -6.37 17.32
CA SER A 20 23.07 -5.71 16.59
C SER A 20 22.52 -4.97 15.38
N CYS A 21 22.93 -3.71 15.26
CA CYS A 21 22.65 -2.84 14.13
C CYS A 21 23.31 -3.42 12.87
N HIS A 22 22.53 -3.63 11.80
CA HIS A 22 23.01 -4.20 10.55
C HIS A 22 22.83 -3.22 9.39
N ASP A 23 23.87 -3.06 8.58
CA ASP A 23 23.77 -2.36 7.30
C ASP A 23 23.05 -3.25 6.28
N PHE A 24 21.77 -2.98 6.03
CA PHE A 24 21.04 -3.66 4.98
C PHE A 24 21.61 -3.29 3.60
N SER A 25 21.72 -4.30 2.73
CA SER A 25 22.10 -4.10 1.32
C SER A 25 20.99 -3.36 0.57
N SER A 26 21.35 -2.59 -0.46
CA SER A 26 20.36 -1.90 -1.32
C SER A 26 19.33 -2.86 -1.92
N TRP A 27 19.75 -4.09 -2.26
CA TRP A 27 18.85 -5.15 -2.74
C TRP A 27 17.84 -5.64 -1.70
N SER A 28 18.20 -5.59 -0.41
CA SER A 28 17.28 -5.94 0.67
C SER A 28 16.12 -4.94 0.75
N TYR A 29 16.37 -3.64 0.52
CA TYR A 29 15.28 -2.65 0.45
C TYR A 29 14.37 -2.88 -0.76
N ALA A 30 14.92 -3.28 -1.91
CA ALA A 30 14.10 -3.61 -3.07
C ALA A 30 13.21 -4.84 -2.80
N ALA A 31 13.76 -5.87 -2.14
CA ALA A 31 12.98 -7.04 -1.71
C ALA A 31 11.88 -6.65 -0.71
N TRP A 32 12.23 -5.87 0.32
CA TRP A 32 11.26 -5.35 1.29
C TRP A 32 10.19 -4.49 0.63
N PHE A 33 10.57 -3.64 -0.32
CA PHE A 33 9.65 -2.82 -1.09
C PHE A 33 8.61 -3.69 -1.80
N CYS A 34 9.05 -4.75 -2.50
CA CYS A 34 8.15 -5.65 -3.19
C CYS A 34 7.24 -6.42 -2.22
N LEU A 35 7.79 -6.97 -1.14
CA LEU A 35 7.03 -7.73 -0.15
C LEU A 35 5.97 -6.88 0.56
N ILE A 36 6.35 -5.67 0.99
CA ILE A 36 5.42 -4.72 1.62
C ILE A 36 4.35 -4.27 0.63
N ASN A 37 4.73 -4.00 -0.62
CA ASN A 37 3.76 -3.59 -1.63
C ASN A 37 2.72 -4.70 -1.88
N LEU A 38 3.15 -5.97 -1.99
CA LEU A 38 2.23 -7.10 -2.07
C LEU A 38 1.34 -7.22 -0.82
N PHE A 39 1.90 -7.01 0.36
CA PHE A 39 1.13 -7.03 1.61
C PHE A 39 0.09 -5.89 1.67
N ALA A 40 0.43 -4.71 1.18
CA ALA A 40 -0.49 -3.58 1.07
C ALA A 40 -1.66 -3.88 0.12
N ILE A 41 -1.40 -4.58 -0.99
CA ILE A 41 -2.46 -5.06 -1.90
C ILE A 41 -3.40 -6.02 -1.17
N VAL A 42 -2.87 -6.94 -0.34
CA VAL A 42 -3.69 -7.83 0.48
C VAL A 42 -4.56 -7.04 1.46
N ILE A 43 -4.01 -6.00 2.10
CA ILE A 43 -4.77 -5.11 3.00
C ILE A 43 -5.91 -4.42 2.25
N LEU A 44 -5.62 -3.81 1.09
CA LEU A 44 -6.62 -3.13 0.27
C LEU A 44 -7.71 -4.08 -0.24
N GLN A 45 -7.33 -5.29 -0.66
CA GLN A 45 -8.28 -6.33 -1.07
C GLN A 45 -9.12 -6.85 0.10
N TRP A 46 -8.55 -6.87 1.31
CA TRP A 46 -9.27 -7.25 2.51
C TRP A 46 -10.37 -6.24 2.83
N GLY A 47 -10.27 -5.01 2.35
CA GLY A 47 -11.33 -4.00 2.45
C GLY A 47 -12.56 -4.28 1.60
N ILE A 48 -12.44 -5.07 0.53
CA ILE A 48 -13.48 -5.20 -0.50
C ILE A 48 -14.15 -6.58 -0.53
N ASN A 49 -13.45 -7.61 -0.07
CA ASN A 49 -13.93 -8.99 -0.17
C ASN A 49 -14.85 -9.37 1.01
N ASP A 50 -16.16 -9.37 0.87
CA ASP A 50 -17.08 -9.67 1.99
C ASP A 50 -17.04 -11.14 2.43
N THR A 51 -17.08 -12.06 1.46
CA THR A 51 -17.03 -13.50 1.73
C THR A 51 -15.58 -13.97 1.86
N ASN A 52 -15.24 -14.70 2.92
CA ASN A 52 -13.89 -15.25 3.13
C ASN A 52 -12.78 -14.22 2.87
N ALA A 53 -12.96 -13.01 3.41
CA ALA A 53 -12.16 -11.81 3.10
C ALA A 53 -10.65 -12.07 3.06
N VAL A 54 -10.13 -12.76 4.07
CA VAL A 54 -8.70 -13.08 4.19
C VAL A 54 -8.25 -13.99 3.05
N SER A 55 -8.95 -15.11 2.84
CA SER A 55 -8.61 -16.09 1.79
C SER A 55 -8.65 -15.45 0.40
N ASN A 56 -9.71 -14.69 0.10
CA ASN A 56 -9.87 -14.05 -1.20
C ASN A 56 -8.80 -12.97 -1.47
N SER A 57 -8.35 -12.27 -0.43
CA SER A 57 -7.29 -11.26 -0.56
C SER A 57 -5.93 -11.88 -0.87
N PHE A 58 -5.61 -13.01 -0.21
CA PHE A 58 -4.42 -13.79 -0.55
C PHE A 58 -4.55 -14.48 -1.91
N ALA A 59 -5.74 -15.00 -2.25
CA ALA A 59 -6.01 -15.62 -3.54
C ALA A 59 -5.88 -14.62 -4.68
N PHE A 60 -6.26 -13.35 -4.48
CA PHE A 60 -6.02 -12.27 -5.44
C PHE A 60 -4.54 -12.19 -5.77
N VAL A 61 -3.66 -12.04 -4.77
CA VAL A 61 -2.20 -12.02 -4.99
C VAL A 61 -1.71 -13.34 -5.60
N GLY A 62 -2.31 -14.47 -5.21
CA GLY A 62 -2.01 -15.80 -5.73
C GLY A 62 -2.41 -16.02 -7.20
N LYS A 63 -3.25 -15.16 -7.80
CA LYS A 63 -3.64 -15.23 -9.22
C LYS A 63 -2.43 -15.28 -10.16
N ILE A 64 -1.32 -14.65 -9.77
CA ILE A 64 -0.07 -14.66 -10.53
C ILE A 64 0.44 -16.09 -10.81
N PHE A 65 0.24 -17.03 -9.88
CA PHE A 65 0.63 -18.42 -10.05
C PHE A 65 -0.35 -19.22 -10.91
N LEU A 66 -1.55 -18.68 -11.14
CA LEU A 66 -2.59 -19.25 -12.00
C LEU A 66 -2.52 -18.67 -13.43
N GLY A 67 -1.47 -17.91 -13.77
CA GLY A 67 -1.30 -17.28 -15.07
C GLY A 67 -2.17 -16.03 -15.30
N LYS A 68 -2.78 -15.50 -14.23
CA LYS A 68 -3.58 -14.28 -14.25
C LYS A 68 -2.79 -13.14 -13.58
N PHE A 69 -2.53 -12.07 -14.32
CA PHE A 69 -1.54 -11.06 -13.93
C PHE A 69 -2.14 -9.73 -13.47
N GLU A 70 -3.42 -9.68 -13.08
CA GLU A 70 -4.10 -8.43 -12.69
C GLU A 70 -3.44 -7.80 -11.46
N VAL A 71 -2.86 -8.64 -10.59
CA VAL A 71 -2.05 -8.22 -9.43
C VAL A 71 -0.88 -7.33 -9.83
N VAL A 72 -0.30 -7.53 -11.02
CA VAL A 72 0.83 -6.74 -11.52
C VAL A 72 0.41 -5.30 -11.77
N ASN A 73 -0.81 -5.08 -12.28
CA ASN A 73 -1.36 -3.75 -12.50
C ASN A 73 -1.54 -3.00 -11.17
N GLU A 74 -2.15 -3.67 -10.19
CA GLU A 74 -2.32 -3.12 -8.85
C GLU A 74 -0.95 -2.83 -8.20
N PHE A 75 -0.01 -3.78 -8.30
CA PHE A 75 1.36 -3.64 -7.78
C PHE A 75 2.08 -2.44 -8.40
N LEU A 76 1.92 -2.19 -9.69
CA LEU A 76 2.51 -1.03 -10.35
C LEU A 76 1.94 0.27 -9.78
N LEU A 77 0.61 0.39 -9.68
CA LEU A 77 -0.05 1.59 -9.17
C LEU A 77 0.31 1.86 -7.71
N THR A 78 0.12 0.89 -6.82
CA THR A 78 0.41 1.02 -5.39
C THR A 78 1.91 1.19 -5.15
N GLY A 79 2.74 0.52 -5.95
CA GLY A 79 4.19 0.61 -5.89
C GLY A 79 4.70 2.00 -6.27
N LEU A 80 4.13 2.65 -7.28
CA LEU A 80 4.48 4.03 -7.65
C LEU A 80 4.13 5.02 -6.54
N VAL A 81 2.94 4.88 -5.94
CA VAL A 81 2.53 5.70 -4.78
C VAL A 81 3.51 5.49 -3.63
N TYR A 82 3.82 4.23 -3.30
CA TYR A 82 4.76 3.91 -2.23
C TYR A 82 6.16 4.47 -2.49
N PHE A 83 6.65 4.36 -3.73
CA PHE A 83 7.93 4.93 -4.14
C PHE A 83 7.97 6.45 -3.96
N ILE A 84 6.89 7.16 -4.30
CA ILE A 84 6.78 8.61 -4.06
C ILE A 84 6.87 8.91 -2.57
N VAL A 85 6.15 8.18 -1.71
CA VAL A 85 6.25 8.35 -0.23
C VAL A 85 7.68 8.13 0.26
N ILE A 86 8.36 7.09 -0.24
CA ILE A 86 9.78 6.83 0.09
C ILE A 86 10.67 8.02 -0.31
N MET A 87 10.45 8.63 -1.47
CA MET A 87 11.24 9.77 -1.91
C MET A 87 10.94 11.04 -1.10
N LEU A 88 9.69 11.25 -0.67
CA LEU A 88 9.26 12.39 0.15
C LEU A 88 9.76 12.30 1.60
N VAL A 89 9.79 11.12 2.20
CA VAL A 89 10.24 10.92 3.59
C VAL A 89 11.75 10.63 3.64
N ASN A 90 12.28 9.90 2.65
CA ASN A 90 13.68 9.47 2.50
C ASN A 90 14.23 8.61 3.65
N ARG A 91 13.35 8.16 4.55
CA ARG A 91 13.59 7.07 5.50
C ARG A 91 12.69 5.92 5.11
N PHE A 92 13.29 4.80 4.70
CA PHE A 92 12.56 3.66 4.15
C PHE A 92 11.47 3.18 5.12
N TRP A 93 11.84 2.74 6.32
CA TRP A 93 10.90 2.17 7.30
C TRP A 93 9.82 3.14 7.78
N LEU A 94 10.14 4.43 7.89
CA LEU A 94 9.15 5.44 8.25
C LEU A 94 8.16 5.66 7.08
N ALA A 95 8.66 5.70 5.84
CA ALA A 95 7.81 5.78 4.65
C ALA A 95 6.92 4.55 4.50
N THR A 96 7.47 3.36 4.78
CA THR A 96 6.75 2.08 4.84
C THR A 96 5.57 2.16 5.79
N GLN A 97 5.80 2.63 7.01
CA GLN A 97 4.75 2.74 8.02
C GLN A 97 3.66 3.70 7.57
N ILE A 98 4.03 4.90 7.13
CA ILE A 98 3.09 5.91 6.64
C ILE A 98 2.25 5.36 5.49
N PHE A 99 2.86 4.65 4.54
CA PHE A 99 2.16 4.04 3.41
C PHE A 99 1.17 2.96 3.86
N LEU A 100 1.56 2.08 4.77
CA LEU A 100 0.67 1.04 5.29
C LEU A 100 -0.49 1.62 6.10
N ASP A 101 -0.24 2.64 6.92
CA ASP A 101 -1.30 3.34 7.67
C ASP A 101 -2.33 3.96 6.74
N ILE A 102 -1.89 4.56 5.62
CA ILE A 102 -2.78 5.07 4.58
C ILE A 102 -3.60 3.91 3.97
N CYS A 103 -2.98 2.77 3.67
CA CYS A 103 -3.69 1.62 3.10
C CYS A 103 -4.73 1.05 4.10
N ILE A 104 -4.38 0.94 5.38
CA ILE A 104 -5.29 0.50 6.44
C ILE A 104 -6.46 1.49 6.57
N PHE A 105 -6.18 2.79 6.55
CA PHE A 105 -7.23 3.81 6.59
C PHE A 105 -8.19 3.70 5.39
N ILE A 106 -7.66 3.62 4.17
CA ILE A 106 -8.47 3.42 2.95
C ILE A 106 -9.32 2.16 3.08
N THR A 107 -8.74 1.06 3.58
CA THR A 107 -9.42 -0.22 3.78
C THR A 107 -10.61 -0.10 4.74
N VAL A 108 -10.46 0.65 5.84
CA VAL A 108 -11.56 0.91 6.79
C VAL A 108 -12.67 1.72 6.13
N VAL A 109 -12.31 2.77 5.38
CA VAL A 109 -13.31 3.61 4.69
C VAL A 109 -14.04 2.83 3.60
N GLU A 110 -13.33 2.00 2.83
CA GLU A 110 -13.92 1.08 1.85
C GLU A 110 -14.92 0.15 2.54
N ARG A 111 -14.54 -0.44 3.67
CA ARG A 111 -15.43 -1.31 4.44
C ARG A 111 -16.71 -0.61 4.88
N PHE A 112 -16.60 0.58 5.44
CA PHE A 112 -17.77 1.37 5.84
C PHE A 112 -18.68 1.65 4.66
N LYS A 113 -18.09 2.03 3.52
CA LYS A 113 -18.86 2.36 2.33
C LYS A 113 -19.56 1.13 1.73
N LEU A 114 -18.89 -0.02 1.71
CA LEU A 114 -19.46 -1.27 1.23
C LEU A 114 -20.62 -1.76 2.10
N GLU A 115 -20.51 -1.68 3.42
CA GLU A 115 -21.61 -2.05 4.34
C GLU A 115 -22.81 -1.10 4.18
N SER A 116 -22.58 0.19 3.95
CA SER A 116 -23.65 1.18 3.83
C SER A 116 -24.34 1.17 2.46
N ARG A 117 -23.58 0.99 1.37
CA ARG A 117 -24.06 1.23 -0.02
C ARG A 117 -23.65 0.18 -1.03
N SER A 118 -22.94 -0.88 -0.63
CA SER A 118 -22.46 -1.95 -1.53
C SER A 118 -21.63 -1.46 -2.73
N GLU A 119 -21.01 -0.28 -2.61
CA GLU A 119 -20.13 0.33 -3.61
C GLU A 119 -18.78 0.66 -2.97
N THR A 120 -17.72 0.65 -3.79
CA THR A 120 -16.39 1.10 -3.36
C THR A 120 -16.30 2.62 -3.32
N ILE A 121 -15.21 3.16 -2.79
CA ILE A 121 -14.96 4.61 -2.81
C ILE A 121 -14.87 5.07 -4.27
N LEU A 122 -15.62 6.12 -4.61
CA LEU A 122 -15.57 6.79 -5.89
C LEU A 122 -14.82 8.13 -5.75
N PRO A 123 -14.17 8.62 -6.81
CA PRO A 123 -13.54 9.94 -6.79
C PRO A 123 -14.50 11.08 -6.45
N SER A 124 -15.77 10.97 -6.83
CA SER A 124 -16.82 11.93 -6.46
C SER A 124 -17.01 12.06 -4.95
N ASP A 125 -16.68 11.01 -4.19
CA ASP A 125 -16.83 11.06 -2.75
C ASP A 125 -15.76 11.93 -2.08
N LEU A 126 -14.57 12.04 -2.67
CA LEU A 126 -13.48 12.86 -2.11
C LEU A 126 -13.79 14.36 -2.06
N GLY A 127 -14.94 14.80 -2.59
CA GLY A 127 -15.48 16.15 -2.40
C GLY A 127 -15.67 16.55 -0.93
N PHE A 128 -15.69 15.62 0.03
CA PHE A 128 -15.66 15.98 1.46
C PHE A 128 -14.33 16.60 1.90
N VAL A 129 -13.21 16.22 1.27
CA VAL A 129 -11.86 16.74 1.57
C VAL A 129 -11.71 18.17 1.07
N THR A 130 -12.29 18.47 -0.09
CA THR A 130 -12.16 19.78 -0.75
C THR A 130 -13.30 20.75 -0.43
N GLY A 131 -14.46 20.25 0.00
CA GLY A 131 -15.68 21.04 0.23
C GLY A 131 -16.19 21.10 1.68
N GLY A 132 -15.47 20.56 2.67
CA GLY A 132 -15.79 20.72 4.10
C GLY A 132 -17.03 19.96 4.60
N LYS A 133 -17.57 19.02 3.82
CA LYS A 133 -18.75 18.22 4.18
C LYS A 133 -18.37 16.97 4.98
N ALA A 134 -17.77 17.12 6.16
CA ALA A 134 -17.44 15.99 7.05
C ALA A 134 -18.67 15.12 7.45
N ARG A 135 -19.89 15.65 7.25
CA ARG A 135 -21.16 14.94 7.46
C ARG A 135 -21.33 13.73 6.53
N SER A 136 -20.63 13.64 5.39
CA SER A 136 -20.75 12.50 4.47
C SER A 136 -20.00 11.26 4.95
N LEU A 137 -18.85 11.42 5.63
CA LEU A 137 -18.08 10.29 6.17
C LEU A 137 -18.77 9.63 7.35
N ALA A 138 -19.33 10.43 8.27
CA ALA A 138 -20.09 9.92 9.41
C ALA A 138 -21.36 9.15 8.95
N GLY A 139 -21.92 9.50 7.79
CA GLY A 139 -23.08 8.82 7.22
C GLY A 139 -22.79 7.45 6.61
N TRP A 140 -21.53 7.06 6.46
CA TRP A 140 -21.14 5.71 6.01
C TRP A 140 -20.85 4.76 7.15
N MET A 141 -20.80 5.26 8.40
CA MET A 141 -20.45 4.44 9.55
C MET A 141 -21.55 3.40 9.81
N PRO A 142 -21.29 2.09 9.66
CA PRO A 142 -22.26 1.06 10.01
C PRO A 142 -22.47 1.00 11.52
N ASP A 143 -23.60 0.45 11.97
CA ASP A 143 -23.92 0.32 13.40
C ASP A 143 -22.86 -0.52 14.16
N ASP A 144 -22.24 -1.49 13.48
CA ASP A 144 -21.16 -2.35 14.00
C ASP A 144 -19.74 -1.85 13.66
N ALA A 145 -19.56 -0.57 13.32
CA ALA A 145 -18.27 0.01 12.93
C ALA A 145 -17.15 -0.15 13.97
N LEU A 146 -17.50 -0.28 15.26
CA LEU A 146 -16.54 -0.36 16.36
C LEU A 146 -15.53 -1.49 16.14
N TRP A 147 -15.98 -2.68 15.74
CA TRP A 147 -15.10 -3.84 15.56
C TRP A 147 -14.13 -3.67 14.40
N ILE A 148 -14.57 -3.01 13.32
CA ILE A 148 -13.73 -2.70 12.16
C ILE A 148 -12.64 -1.70 12.58
N ILE A 149 -13.01 -0.65 13.33
CA ILE A 149 -12.05 0.36 13.82
C ILE A 149 -11.05 -0.27 14.77
N VAL A 150 -11.50 -1.05 15.75
CA VAL A 150 -10.61 -1.70 16.73
C VAL A 150 -9.63 -2.63 16.03
N GLY A 151 -10.09 -3.46 15.09
CA GLY A 151 -9.22 -4.32 14.31
C GLY A 151 -8.16 -3.54 13.53
N ALA A 152 -8.56 -2.44 12.87
CA ALA A 152 -7.65 -1.58 12.13
C ALA A 152 -6.62 -0.88 13.03
N VAL A 153 -7.02 -0.37 14.20
CA VAL A 153 -6.11 0.26 15.17
C VAL A 153 -5.11 -0.75 15.71
N ILE A 154 -5.55 -1.98 16.03
CA ILE A 154 -4.64 -3.04 16.48
C ILE A 154 -3.63 -3.36 15.37
N LEU A 155 -4.07 -3.52 14.13
CA LEU A 155 -3.19 -3.78 12.99
C LEU A 155 -2.19 -2.63 12.75
N ALA A 156 -2.64 -1.38 12.84
CA ALA A 156 -1.81 -0.18 12.74
C ALA A 156 -0.77 -0.12 13.87
N MET A 157 -1.16 -0.43 15.12
CA MET A 157 -0.22 -0.46 16.25
C MET A 157 0.82 -1.57 16.10
N ILE A 158 0.42 -2.78 15.69
CA ILE A 158 1.33 -3.91 15.49
C ILE A 158 2.32 -3.60 14.35
N SER A 159 1.84 -3.10 13.22
CA SER A 159 2.70 -2.70 12.11
C SER A 159 3.66 -1.57 12.53
N THR A 160 3.17 -0.54 13.22
CA THR A 160 4.00 0.54 13.77
C THR A 160 5.11 -0.01 14.65
N ALA A 161 4.77 -0.85 15.63
CA ALA A 161 5.75 -1.44 16.53
C ALA A 161 6.80 -2.25 15.76
N PHE A 162 6.38 -3.05 14.79
CA PHE A 162 7.26 -3.86 13.95
C PHE A 162 8.26 -2.99 13.15
N PHE A 163 7.78 -1.96 12.45
CA PHE A 163 8.63 -1.10 11.63
C PHE A 163 9.49 -0.14 12.45
N LEU A 164 9.07 0.24 13.66
CA LEU A 164 9.93 0.96 14.60
C LEU A 164 11.10 0.08 15.07
N ILE A 165 10.84 -1.19 15.41
CA ILE A 165 11.91 -2.13 15.83
C ILE A 165 12.92 -2.34 14.71
N ILE A 166 12.44 -2.59 13.47
CA ILE A 166 13.34 -2.79 12.33
C ILE A 166 14.06 -1.50 11.97
N GLY A 167 13.35 -0.36 11.94
CA GLY A 167 13.93 0.94 11.66
C GLY A 167 14.97 1.38 12.69
N HIS A 168 14.84 0.96 13.94
CA HIS A 168 15.87 1.17 14.97
C HIS A 168 17.11 0.31 14.74
N ARG A 169 16.94 -0.92 14.22
CA ARG A 169 18.06 -1.83 13.89
C ARG A 169 18.78 -1.44 12.60
N ASP A 170 18.14 -0.66 11.73
CA ASP A 170 18.70 -0.21 10.48
C ASP A 170 19.63 1.01 10.66
N THR A 171 20.91 0.81 10.37
CA THR A 171 21.95 1.85 10.38
C THR A 171 21.83 2.81 9.20
N ARG A 172 21.17 2.43 8.10
CA ARG A 172 20.95 3.32 6.96
C ARG A 172 19.81 4.30 7.26
N LYS A 173 20.18 5.47 7.77
CA LYS A 173 19.22 6.56 8.03
C LYS A 173 18.58 7.20 6.79
N SER A 174 19.07 6.91 5.57
CA SER A 174 18.54 7.52 4.34
C SER A 174 18.66 6.63 3.11
N VAL A 175 17.62 6.60 2.28
CA VAL A 175 17.58 5.86 1.00
C VAL A 175 18.50 6.51 -0.04
N VAL A 176 18.34 7.82 -0.27
CA VAL A 176 19.22 8.58 -1.16
C VAL A 176 20.37 9.19 -0.35
N ARG A 177 21.57 8.66 -0.55
CA ARG A 177 22.79 9.13 0.13
C ARG A 177 23.55 10.15 -0.71
N SER A 178 23.84 11.30 -0.11
CA SER A 178 24.78 12.28 -0.63
C SER A 178 25.32 13.11 0.54
N ARG A 179 26.60 13.50 0.50
CA ARG A 179 27.19 14.39 1.52
C ARG A 179 26.60 15.79 1.45
N LYS A 180 26.25 16.25 0.23
CA LYS A 180 25.65 17.57 0.00
C LYS A 180 24.14 17.48 0.13
N LEU A 181 23.56 18.27 1.04
CA LEU A 181 22.11 18.31 1.30
C LEU A 181 21.31 18.69 0.04
N LEU A 182 21.79 19.67 -0.72
CA LEU A 182 21.15 20.11 -1.97
C LEU A 182 21.08 18.98 -3.00
N VAL A 183 22.21 18.31 -3.27
CA VAL A 183 22.25 17.17 -4.22
C VAL A 183 21.31 16.05 -3.78
N ARG A 184 21.25 15.77 -2.47
CA ARG A 184 20.31 14.78 -1.92
C ARG A 184 18.86 15.18 -2.21
N SER A 185 18.52 16.43 -1.95
CA SER A 185 17.14 16.93 -2.08
C SER A 185 16.72 17.01 -3.54
N VAL A 186 17.58 17.51 -4.43
CA VAL A 186 17.31 17.57 -5.88
C VAL A 186 17.07 16.18 -6.46
N LYS A 187 17.95 15.19 -6.16
CA LYS A 187 17.76 13.82 -6.65
C LYS A 187 16.41 13.22 -6.22
N ARG A 188 15.98 13.49 -4.98
CA ARG A 188 14.71 13.02 -4.44
C ARG A 188 13.52 13.69 -5.09
N VAL A 189 13.55 15.02 -5.21
CA VAL A 189 12.46 15.79 -5.81
C VAL A 189 12.32 15.41 -7.29
N VAL A 190 13.42 15.30 -8.03
CA VAL A 190 13.38 14.84 -9.42
C VAL A 190 12.80 13.43 -9.52
N ALA A 191 13.26 12.48 -8.69
CA ALA A 191 12.72 11.12 -8.70
C ALA A 191 11.22 11.09 -8.35
N ALA A 192 10.77 11.86 -7.35
CA ALA A 192 9.37 11.95 -6.97
C ALA A 192 8.52 12.60 -8.08
N VAL A 193 9.00 13.67 -8.71
CA VAL A 193 8.30 14.35 -9.81
C VAL A 193 8.19 13.44 -11.03
N VAL A 194 9.24 12.70 -11.38
CA VAL A 194 9.20 11.73 -12.49
C VAL A 194 8.20 10.61 -12.19
N ALA A 195 8.25 10.02 -10.99
CA ALA A 195 7.31 8.97 -10.60
C ALA A 195 5.86 9.47 -10.56
N PHE A 196 5.64 10.67 -10.01
CA PHE A 196 4.32 11.30 -9.98
C PHE A 196 3.81 11.62 -11.39
N SER A 197 4.65 12.16 -12.26
CA SER A 197 4.27 12.47 -13.65
C SER A 197 3.92 11.21 -14.43
N PHE A 198 4.69 10.13 -14.24
CA PHE A 198 4.38 8.83 -14.83
C PHE A 198 3.05 8.28 -14.32
N LEU A 199 2.84 8.27 -13.00
CA LEU A 199 1.59 7.82 -12.39
C LEU A 199 0.40 8.64 -12.90
N PHE A 200 0.53 9.97 -12.92
CA PHE A 200 -0.50 10.87 -13.41
C PHE A 200 -0.82 10.61 -14.89
N ALA A 201 0.19 10.54 -15.74
CA ALA A 201 0.00 10.22 -17.16
C ALA A 201 -0.65 8.85 -17.37
N PHE A 202 -0.27 7.86 -16.56
CA PHE A 202 -0.85 6.52 -16.61
C PHE A 202 -2.35 6.55 -16.24
N VAL A 203 -2.69 7.16 -15.11
CA VAL A 203 -4.06 7.26 -14.60
C VAL A 203 -4.96 8.08 -15.54
N MET A 204 -4.46 9.19 -16.10
CA MET A 204 -5.25 10.01 -17.02
C MET A 204 -5.53 9.30 -18.35
N SER A 205 -4.72 8.30 -18.70
CA SER A 205 -4.75 7.57 -19.96
C SER A 205 -5.46 6.21 -19.85
N MET A 206 -5.49 5.58 -18.67
CA MET A 206 -5.96 4.19 -18.49
C MET A 206 -7.43 3.93 -18.83
N ALA A 207 -8.29 4.94 -18.69
CA ALA A 207 -9.71 4.83 -19.03
C ALA A 207 -10.00 4.94 -20.54
N SER A 208 -9.03 5.40 -21.35
CA SER A 208 -9.19 5.52 -22.80
C SER A 208 -8.83 4.20 -23.47
N VAL A 209 -9.78 3.56 -24.14
CA VAL A 209 -9.55 2.30 -24.87
C VAL A 209 -8.49 2.50 -25.97
N GLY A 210 -7.55 1.56 -26.07
CA GLY A 210 -6.45 1.62 -27.03
C GLY A 210 -5.31 2.58 -26.66
N SER A 211 -5.39 3.24 -25.50
CA SER A 211 -4.25 3.99 -24.97
C SER A 211 -3.12 3.04 -24.53
N TRP A 212 -1.91 3.58 -24.36
CA TRP A 212 -0.77 2.79 -23.90
C TRP A 212 -1.03 2.17 -22.52
N SER A 213 -1.64 2.93 -21.60
CA SER A 213 -1.96 2.47 -20.24
C SER A 213 -3.05 1.40 -20.26
N ASN A 214 -4.10 1.59 -21.06
CA ASN A 214 -5.17 0.60 -21.22
C ASN A 214 -4.66 -0.70 -21.86
N SER A 215 -3.80 -0.59 -22.87
CA SER A 215 -3.15 -1.74 -23.53
C SER A 215 -2.26 -2.51 -22.55
N MET A 216 -1.53 -1.82 -21.67
CA MET A 216 -0.76 -2.46 -20.61
C MET A 216 -1.65 -3.18 -19.60
N LEU A 217 -2.73 -2.55 -19.14
CA LEU A 217 -3.63 -3.15 -18.16
C LEU A 217 -4.28 -4.43 -18.72
N THR A 218 -4.81 -4.35 -19.94
CA THR A 218 -5.44 -5.49 -20.64
C THR A 218 -4.44 -6.60 -20.95
N PHE A 219 -3.18 -6.27 -21.27
CA PHE A 219 -2.10 -7.25 -21.42
C PHE A 219 -1.88 -8.09 -20.16
N PHE A 220 -2.02 -7.47 -18.97
CA PHE A 220 -1.94 -8.16 -17.69
C PHE A 220 -3.28 -8.76 -17.22
N GLY A 221 -4.31 -8.79 -18.07
CA GLY A 221 -5.58 -9.47 -17.80
C GLY A 221 -6.66 -8.60 -17.17
N ASP A 222 -6.49 -7.27 -17.15
CA ASP A 222 -7.52 -6.35 -16.66
C ASP A 222 -8.81 -6.44 -17.48
N SER A 223 -9.94 -6.58 -16.79
CA SER A 223 -11.28 -6.64 -17.40
C SER A 223 -12.21 -5.66 -16.68
N PRO A 224 -12.30 -4.39 -17.15
CA PRO A 224 -13.00 -3.32 -16.43
C PRO A 224 -14.51 -3.57 -16.30
N LYS A 225 -15.07 -3.31 -15.11
CA LYS A 225 -16.52 -3.39 -14.84
C LYS A 225 -17.05 -2.08 -14.24
N LEU A 226 -17.14 -1.04 -15.08
CA LEU A 226 -17.52 0.32 -14.66
C LEU A 226 -18.91 0.44 -14.01
N TRP A 227 -19.82 -0.50 -14.28
CA TRP A 227 -21.18 -0.52 -13.75
C TRP A 227 -21.28 -1.16 -12.34
N ASP A 228 -20.23 -1.86 -11.89
CA ASP A 228 -20.15 -2.45 -10.55
C ASP A 228 -18.72 -2.28 -10.01
N SER A 229 -18.52 -1.21 -9.24
CA SER A 229 -17.21 -0.81 -8.75
C SER A 229 -16.62 -1.82 -7.74
N LYS A 230 -17.48 -2.56 -7.04
CA LYS A 230 -17.10 -3.63 -6.11
C LYS A 230 -16.54 -4.83 -6.86
N ILE A 231 -17.27 -5.36 -7.83
CA ILE A 231 -16.81 -6.49 -8.63
C ILE A 231 -15.57 -6.09 -9.43
N ASP A 232 -15.48 -4.86 -9.91
CA ASP A 232 -14.28 -4.34 -10.58
C ASP A 232 -13.05 -4.38 -9.66
N ALA A 233 -13.19 -3.87 -8.44
CA ALA A 233 -12.09 -3.81 -7.48
C ALA A 233 -11.66 -5.21 -6.97
N GLN A 234 -12.60 -6.14 -6.77
CA GLN A 234 -12.28 -7.52 -6.41
C GLN A 234 -11.51 -8.26 -7.51
N ASN A 235 -11.79 -7.95 -8.78
CA ASN A 235 -11.19 -8.66 -9.90
C ASN A 235 -9.86 -8.05 -10.36
N ASN A 236 -9.79 -6.71 -10.42
CA ASN A 236 -8.70 -5.97 -11.04
C ASN A 236 -7.79 -5.23 -10.03
N GLY A 237 -8.23 -5.08 -8.78
CA GLY A 237 -7.50 -4.32 -7.76
C GLY A 237 -8.25 -3.07 -7.28
N THR A 238 -8.12 -2.76 -6.00
CA THR A 238 -8.75 -1.60 -5.36
C THR A 238 -8.26 -0.28 -5.95
N ALA A 239 -6.93 -0.11 -6.05
CA ALA A 239 -6.33 1.11 -6.57
C ALA A 239 -6.55 1.26 -8.08
N VAL A 240 -6.49 0.17 -8.86
CA VAL A 240 -6.78 0.17 -10.29
C VAL A 240 -8.23 0.56 -10.57
N SER A 241 -9.20 -0.03 -9.87
CA SER A 241 -10.63 0.32 -10.00
C SER A 241 -10.86 1.80 -9.65
N PHE A 242 -10.34 2.27 -8.52
CA PHE A 242 -10.46 3.67 -8.12
C PHE A 242 -9.83 4.63 -9.15
N ALA A 243 -8.62 4.31 -9.61
CA ALA A 243 -7.88 5.17 -10.55
C ALA A 243 -8.59 5.29 -11.90
N ARG A 244 -9.25 4.23 -12.36
CA ARG A 244 -10.04 4.24 -13.60
C ARG A 244 -11.17 5.26 -13.56
N LEU A 245 -11.77 5.45 -12.39
CA LEU A 245 -12.90 6.35 -12.19
C LEU A 245 -12.49 7.83 -12.06
N LEU A 246 -11.18 8.15 -12.03
CA LEU A 246 -10.70 9.54 -11.91
C LEU A 246 -10.91 10.35 -13.19
N ASN A 247 -10.85 9.70 -14.35
CA ASN A 247 -11.09 10.33 -15.65
C ASN A 247 -11.89 9.37 -16.54
N PRO A 248 -13.15 9.06 -16.18
CA PRO A 248 -13.93 8.08 -16.92
C PRO A 248 -14.25 8.66 -18.29
N LYS A 249 -13.87 7.94 -19.35
CA LYS A 249 -14.38 8.22 -20.69
C LYS A 249 -15.54 7.27 -20.94
N VAL A 250 -16.70 7.86 -21.25
CA VAL A 250 -17.84 7.09 -21.76
C VAL A 250 -17.41 6.51 -23.10
N MET A 251 -17.50 5.18 -23.21
CA MET A 251 -17.21 4.44 -24.44
C MET A 251 -18.27 4.72 -25.49
#